data_AF-A0A2D2Q046-F1
#
_entry.id   AF-A0A2D2Q046-F1
#
_cell.length_a   1.000
_cell.length_b   1.000
_cell.length_c   1.000
_cell.angle_alpha   90.00
_cell.angle_beta   90.00
_cell.angle_gamma   90.00
#
_symmetry.space_group_name_H-M   'P 1'
#
loop_
_entity.id
_entity.type
_entity.pdbx_description
1 polymer ?
#
loop_
_entity_poly.entity_id
_entity_poly.type
_entity_poly.pdbx_seq_one_letter_code
_entity_poly.pdbx_strand_id
1 'polypeptide(L)'
;MSLPGQDPTSNDWQVVVAGIGLALLVLSSEQVTFLLSPLITLVHELGHAFTAWLFGYPAIPAFDFRYGGGVTLHGDRVGFLVVLLYAGLAGLAYYCRHHRPLLIALGVLTAIYTLFALSPIHEMLFVAMGHGFELLFAMIFLYRALSGWGCRYAIERPLYAMLGFFIVLFNMRFAWQLQFNDVFRELYLMGKGGIDHDLVRLARDFFHTDLATVVGLYGFLVILAPVVPFVLYRYRSQRFP
;
A
#
# COMPACT_ATOMS: atom_id res chain seq x y z
N MET A 1 -20.90 -23.33 12.43
CA MET A 1 -21.11 -23.21 10.97
C MET A 1 -19.74 -22.98 10.33
N SER A 2 -19.06 -24.04 9.89
CA SER A 2 -17.74 -23.93 9.26
C SER A 2 -17.92 -23.39 7.84
N LEU A 3 -17.37 -22.21 7.55
CA LEU A 3 -17.31 -21.71 6.17
C LEU A 3 -16.48 -22.71 5.34
N PRO A 4 -17.02 -23.28 4.24
CA PRO A 4 -16.23 -24.14 3.37
C PRO A 4 -15.19 -23.28 2.68
N GLY A 5 -13.93 -23.37 3.11
CA GLY A 5 -12.84 -22.69 2.44
C GLY A 5 -12.28 -23.53 1.29
N GLN A 6 -11.64 -22.88 0.32
CA GLN A 6 -10.79 -23.50 -0.70
C GLN A 6 -9.38 -23.74 -0.16
N ASP A 7 -8.90 -24.98 -0.15
CA ASP A 7 -7.51 -25.27 0.25
C ASP A 7 -6.56 -24.98 -0.93
N PRO A 8 -5.36 -24.40 -0.69
CA PRO A 8 -4.38 -24.19 -1.75
C PRO A 8 -3.94 -25.52 -2.36
N THR A 9 -3.91 -25.58 -3.68
CA THR A 9 -3.44 -26.76 -4.42
C THR A 9 -1.92 -26.86 -4.41
N SER A 10 -1.38 -28.02 -4.81
CA SER A 10 0.08 -28.17 -4.99
C SER A 10 0.65 -27.16 -5.98
N ASN A 11 -0.10 -26.78 -7.01
CA ASN A 11 0.32 -25.78 -7.98
C ASN A 11 0.39 -24.38 -7.35
N ASP A 12 -0.56 -24.03 -6.50
CA ASP A 12 -0.57 -22.73 -5.82
C ASP A 12 0.64 -22.58 -4.89
N TRP A 13 1.01 -23.65 -4.17
CA TRP A 13 2.23 -23.68 -3.38
C TRP A 13 3.50 -23.57 -4.22
N GLN A 14 3.55 -24.22 -5.38
CA GLN A 14 4.68 -24.09 -6.32
C GLN A 14 4.85 -22.64 -6.78
N VAL A 15 3.75 -21.96 -7.12
CA VAL A 15 3.75 -20.53 -7.48
C VAL A 15 4.30 -19.67 -6.35
N VAL A 16 3.83 -19.87 -5.12
CA VAL A 16 4.27 -19.10 -3.94
C VAL A 16 5.75 -19.33 -3.67
N VAL A 17 6.19 -20.59 -3.62
CA VAL A 17 7.60 -20.95 -3.37
C VAL A 17 8.50 -20.40 -4.47
N ALA A 18 8.11 -20.52 -5.73
CA ALA A 18 8.85 -19.94 -6.84
C ALA A 18 8.96 -18.41 -6.71
N GLY A 19 7.87 -17.73 -6.36
CA GLY A 19 7.87 -16.29 -6.13
C GLY A 19 8.79 -15.85 -4.99
N ILE A 20 8.73 -16.53 -3.84
CA ILE A 20 9.64 -16.27 -2.71
C ILE A 20 11.09 -16.47 -3.14
N GLY A 21 11.40 -17.58 -3.82
CA GLY A 21 12.74 -17.89 -4.31
C GLY A 21 13.27 -16.80 -5.25
N LEU A 22 12.46 -16.34 -6.20
CA LEU A 22 12.82 -15.26 -7.11
C LEU A 22 12.99 -13.91 -6.38
N ALA A 23 12.13 -13.58 -5.43
CA ALA A 23 12.24 -12.36 -4.64
C ALA A 23 13.53 -12.33 -3.82
N LEU A 24 13.88 -13.45 -3.18
CA LEU A 24 15.13 -13.60 -2.43
C LEU A 24 16.35 -13.52 -3.35
N LEU A 25 16.28 -14.10 -4.56
CA LEU A 25 17.34 -13.99 -5.55
C LEU A 25 17.58 -12.53 -5.96
N VAL A 26 16.51 -11.77 -6.21
CA VAL A 26 16.60 -10.32 -6.47
C VAL A 26 17.26 -9.60 -5.29
N LEU A 27 16.78 -9.85 -4.07
CA LEU A 27 17.28 -9.18 -2.86
C LEU A 27 18.71 -9.55 -2.48
N SER A 28 19.21 -10.68 -2.97
CA SER A 28 20.61 -11.10 -2.75
C SER A 28 21.63 -10.27 -3.52
N SER A 29 21.20 -9.56 -4.58
CA SER A 29 22.05 -8.65 -5.35
C SER A 29 21.57 -7.21 -5.18
N GLU A 30 22.45 -6.36 -4.67
CA GLU A 30 22.16 -4.93 -4.52
C GLU A 30 21.92 -4.24 -5.86
N GLN A 31 22.61 -4.66 -6.92
CA GLN A 31 22.44 -4.12 -8.27
C GLN A 31 21.05 -4.45 -8.84
N VAL A 32 20.60 -5.70 -8.68
CA VAL A 32 19.27 -6.12 -9.16
C VAL A 32 18.17 -5.48 -8.31
N THR A 33 18.39 -5.40 -6.99
CA THR A 33 17.48 -4.70 -6.07
C THR A 33 17.34 -3.23 -6.46
N PHE A 34 18.46 -2.56 -6.78
CA PHE A 34 18.46 -1.17 -7.24
C PHE A 34 17.68 -0.97 -8.56
N LEU A 35 17.69 -1.96 -9.48
CA LEU A 35 16.90 -1.88 -10.71
C LEU A 35 15.39 -2.03 -10.46
N LEU A 36 15.00 -2.76 -9.41
CA LEU A 36 13.60 -2.99 -9.04
C LEU A 36 13.07 -2.03 -7.98
N SER A 37 13.94 -1.34 -7.22
CA SER A 37 13.52 -0.38 -6.20
C SER A 37 12.69 0.80 -6.73
N PRO A 38 12.84 1.28 -7.99
CA PRO A 38 11.96 2.30 -8.55
C PRO A 38 10.49 1.87 -8.60
N LEU A 39 10.20 0.57 -8.66
CA LEU A 39 8.81 0.08 -8.56
C LEU A 39 8.23 0.41 -7.18
N ILE A 40 8.99 0.17 -6.12
CA ILE A 40 8.57 0.45 -4.73
C ILE A 40 8.40 1.95 -4.56
N THR A 41 9.40 2.74 -4.95
CA THR A 41 9.32 4.20 -4.94
C THR A 41 8.11 4.71 -5.72
N LEU A 42 7.84 4.19 -6.92
CA LEU A 42 6.68 4.62 -7.72
C LEU A 42 5.37 4.36 -6.98
N VAL A 43 5.20 3.17 -6.41
CA VAL A 43 4.00 2.79 -5.67
C VAL A 43 3.86 3.64 -4.41
N HIS A 44 4.96 3.93 -3.73
CA HIS A 44 5.02 4.80 -2.56
C HIS A 44 4.53 6.22 -2.90
N GLU A 45 5.15 6.87 -3.88
CA GLU A 45 4.74 8.23 -4.28
C GLU A 45 3.33 8.25 -4.87
N LEU A 46 2.91 7.18 -5.57
CA LEU A 46 1.53 7.04 -6.02
C LEU A 46 0.54 7.00 -4.85
N GLY A 47 0.90 6.41 -3.72
CA GLY A 47 0.07 6.37 -2.52
C GLY A 47 -0.15 7.75 -1.90
N HIS A 48 0.92 8.54 -1.78
CA HIS A 48 0.82 9.95 -1.40
C HIS A 48 -0.06 10.72 -2.38
N ALA A 49 0.25 10.65 -3.68
CA ALA A 49 -0.46 11.40 -4.69
C ALA A 49 -1.94 11.03 -4.77
N PHE A 50 -2.27 9.73 -4.77
CA PHE A 50 -3.65 9.25 -4.81
C PHE A 50 -4.45 9.76 -3.60
N THR A 51 -3.87 9.66 -2.41
CA THR A 51 -4.54 10.10 -1.18
C THR A 51 -4.68 11.61 -1.11
N ALA A 52 -3.68 12.35 -1.58
CA ALA A 52 -3.74 13.81 -1.75
C ALA A 52 -4.92 14.21 -2.66
N TRP A 53 -5.03 13.60 -3.85
CA TRP A 53 -6.13 13.85 -4.78
C TRP A 53 -7.49 13.54 -4.16
N LEU A 54 -7.59 12.46 -3.39
CA LEU A 54 -8.83 12.08 -2.70
C LEU A 54 -9.32 13.16 -1.73
N PHE A 55 -8.41 13.91 -1.09
CA PHE A 55 -8.75 15.00 -0.16
C PHE A 55 -8.71 16.39 -0.78
N GLY A 56 -8.49 16.48 -2.10
CA GLY A 56 -8.50 17.72 -2.88
C GLY A 56 -7.17 18.45 -2.93
N TYR A 57 -6.05 17.77 -2.70
CA TYR A 57 -4.70 18.30 -2.87
C TYR A 57 -4.17 17.84 -4.23
N PRO A 58 -4.00 18.75 -5.22
CA PRO A 58 -3.44 18.39 -6.50
C PRO A 58 -1.98 17.96 -6.29
N ALA A 59 -1.66 16.71 -6.63
CA ALA A 59 -0.35 16.14 -6.37
C ALA A 59 0.21 15.38 -7.57
N ILE A 60 1.53 15.42 -7.74
CA ILE A 60 2.25 14.74 -8.82
C ILE A 60 3.37 13.89 -8.19
N PRO A 61 3.35 12.56 -8.35
CA PRO A 61 4.44 11.71 -7.90
C PRO A 61 5.66 11.93 -8.81
N ALA A 62 6.84 12.07 -8.23
CA ALA A 62 8.08 12.28 -8.97
C ALA A 62 9.22 11.43 -8.39
N PHE A 63 10.18 11.09 -9.25
CA PHE A 63 11.45 10.53 -8.81
C PHE A 63 12.45 11.66 -8.57
N ASP A 64 13.13 11.59 -7.44
CA ASP A 64 14.24 12.48 -7.15
C ASP A 64 15.56 11.74 -7.40
N PHE A 65 16.09 11.95 -8.59
CA PHE A 65 17.38 11.40 -8.99
C PHE A 65 18.58 12.11 -8.35
N ARG A 66 18.39 13.30 -7.75
CA ARG A 66 19.49 14.08 -7.15
C ARG A 66 19.92 13.49 -5.82
N TYR A 67 18.95 13.11 -5.00
CA TYR A 67 19.21 12.52 -3.68
C TYR A 67 18.77 11.04 -3.60
N GLY A 68 18.21 10.48 -4.68
CA GLY A 68 17.75 9.09 -4.80
C GLY A 68 16.37 8.87 -4.15
N GLY A 69 15.51 8.04 -4.76
CA GLY A 69 14.15 7.76 -4.25
C GLY A 69 13.08 8.65 -4.88
N GLY A 70 12.01 8.93 -4.13
CA GLY A 70 10.82 9.64 -4.62
C GLY A 70 10.58 10.95 -3.88
N VAL A 71 9.69 11.76 -4.45
CA VAL A 71 9.05 12.90 -3.79
C VAL A 71 7.69 13.16 -4.43
N THR A 72 6.68 13.42 -3.61
CA THR A 72 5.36 13.85 -4.09
C THR A 72 5.23 15.35 -3.89
N LEU A 73 5.13 16.08 -5.01
CA LEU A 73 4.85 17.51 -4.99
C LEU A 73 3.34 17.70 -4.92
N HIS A 74 2.85 18.39 -3.90
CA HIS A 74 1.44 18.72 -3.78
C HIS A 74 1.24 20.24 -3.65
N GLY A 75 0.14 20.73 -4.23
CA GLY A 75 -0.32 22.10 -4.03
C GLY A 75 -1.22 22.22 -2.80
N ASP A 76 -1.76 23.43 -2.61
CA ASP A 76 -2.77 23.71 -1.61
C ASP A 76 -4.08 22.98 -1.90
N ARG A 77 -4.89 22.80 -0.87
CA ARG A 77 -6.20 22.17 -0.98
C ARG A 77 -7.13 22.99 -1.87
N VAL A 78 -7.67 22.37 -2.91
CA VAL A 78 -8.61 23.00 -3.84
C VAL A 78 -10.02 22.48 -3.55
N GLY A 79 -10.89 23.34 -3.00
CA GLY A 79 -12.27 22.98 -2.65
C GLY A 79 -13.09 22.44 -3.82
N PHE A 80 -12.81 22.89 -5.05
CA PHE A 80 -13.45 22.38 -6.27
C PHE A 80 -13.24 20.86 -6.45
N LEU A 81 -12.06 20.33 -6.15
CA LEU A 81 -11.79 18.89 -6.25
C LEU A 81 -12.63 18.08 -5.25
N VAL A 82 -12.83 18.61 -4.05
CA VAL A 82 -13.69 18.00 -3.03
C VAL A 82 -15.16 17.99 -3.49
N VAL A 83 -15.63 19.09 -4.09
CA VAL A 83 -16.98 19.17 -4.67
C VAL A 83 -17.15 18.15 -5.81
N LEU A 84 -16.16 18.02 -6.69
CA LEU A 84 -16.16 17.03 -7.77
C LEU A 84 -16.28 15.60 -7.21
N LEU A 85 -15.55 15.28 -6.14
CA LEU A 85 -15.64 13.97 -5.49
C LEU A 85 -17.04 13.72 -4.91
N TYR A 86 -17.63 14.68 -4.19
CA TYR A 86 -19.01 14.53 -3.70
C TYR A 86 -20.03 14.40 -4.84
N ALA A 87 -19.85 15.12 -5.94
CA ALA A 87 -20.69 14.95 -7.13
C ALA A 87 -20.57 13.53 -7.72
N GLY A 88 -19.36 12.97 -7.75
CA GLY A 88 -19.12 11.58 -8.14
C GLY A 88 -19.80 10.57 -7.21
N LEU A 89 -19.69 10.77 -5.88
CA LEU A 89 -20.36 9.92 -4.89
C LEU A 89 -21.89 10.01 -5.00
N ALA A 90 -22.44 11.20 -5.20
CA ALA A 90 -23.87 11.40 -5.43
C ALA A 90 -24.34 10.73 -6.74
N GLY A 91 -23.53 10.83 -7.81
CA GLY A 91 -23.78 10.13 -9.07
C GLY A 91 -23.77 8.60 -8.90
N LEU A 92 -22.83 8.07 -8.13
CA LEU A 92 -22.77 6.63 -7.82
C LEU A 92 -23.97 6.19 -6.98
N ALA A 93 -24.37 6.99 -5.98
CA ALA A 93 -25.58 6.74 -5.19
C ALA A 93 -26.83 6.72 -6.08
N TYR A 94 -26.93 7.64 -7.03
CA TYR A 94 -28.02 7.67 -8.00
C TYR A 94 -28.04 6.41 -8.89
N TYR A 95 -26.88 5.99 -9.40
CA TYR A 95 -26.75 4.78 -10.22
C TYR A 95 -27.15 3.52 -9.44
N CYS A 96 -26.72 3.42 -8.18
CA CYS A 96 -26.96 2.28 -7.30
C CYS A 96 -28.28 2.36 -6.53
N ARG A 97 -29.19 3.28 -6.87
CA ARG A 97 -30.40 3.61 -6.07
C ARG A 97 -31.34 2.44 -5.77
N HIS A 98 -31.29 1.37 -6.56
CA HIS A 98 -32.11 0.17 -6.36
C HIS A 98 -31.46 -0.88 -5.44
N HIS A 99 -30.17 -0.75 -5.12
CA HIS A 99 -29.40 -1.68 -4.29
C HIS A 99 -29.19 -1.11 -2.88
N ARG A 100 -30.19 -1.25 -2.01
CA ARG A 100 -30.17 -0.70 -0.63
C ARG A 100 -28.89 -0.99 0.17
N PRO A 101 -28.34 -2.23 0.20
CA PRO A 101 -27.11 -2.49 0.96
C PRO A 101 -25.92 -1.67 0.44
N LEU A 102 -25.82 -1.50 -0.88
CA LEU A 102 -24.74 -0.71 -1.50
C LEU A 102 -24.91 0.77 -1.19
N LEU A 103 -26.14 1.30 -1.16
CA LEU A 103 -26.40 2.67 -0.73
C LEU A 103 -26.04 2.93 0.73
N ILE A 104 -26.37 1.98 1.62
CA ILE A 104 -26.01 2.09 3.04
C ILE A 104 -24.49 2.10 3.18
N ALA A 105 -23.80 1.16 2.52
CA ALA A 105 -22.34 1.13 2.51
C ALA A 105 -21.74 2.44 1.96
N LEU A 106 -22.27 2.94 0.84
CA LEU A 106 -21.81 4.18 0.23
C LEU A 106 -22.07 5.40 1.13
N GLY A 107 -23.23 5.46 1.79
CA GLY A 107 -23.57 6.52 2.74
C GLY A 107 -22.64 6.53 3.96
N VAL A 108 -22.36 5.35 4.53
CA VAL A 108 -21.40 5.20 5.64
C VAL A 108 -19.99 5.59 5.19
N LEU A 109 -19.53 5.13 4.03
CA LEU A 109 -18.21 5.49 3.49
C LEU A 109 -18.11 6.99 3.24
N THR A 110 -19.17 7.61 2.70
CA THR A 110 -19.22 9.06 2.48
C THR A 110 -19.14 9.79 3.81
N ALA A 111 -19.88 9.37 4.84
CA ALA A 111 -19.82 9.99 6.16
C ALA A 111 -18.42 9.89 6.79
N ILE A 112 -17.79 8.71 6.74
CA ILE A 112 -16.41 8.52 7.23
C ILE A 112 -15.43 9.41 6.45
N TYR A 113 -15.53 9.42 5.12
CA TYR A 113 -14.73 10.29 4.27
C TYR A 113 -14.90 11.76 4.66
N THR A 114 -16.14 12.23 4.85
CA THR A 114 -16.43 13.61 5.27
C THR A 114 -15.75 13.94 6.60
N LEU A 115 -15.81 13.03 7.59
CA LEU A 115 -15.16 13.23 8.89
C LEU A 115 -13.63 13.35 8.75
N PHE A 116 -13.00 12.54 7.90
CA PHE A 116 -11.56 12.63 7.64
C PHE A 116 -11.21 13.88 6.83
N ALA A 117 -12.01 14.23 5.84
CA ALA A 117 -11.81 15.41 5.00
C ALA A 117 -11.95 16.73 5.77
N LEU A 118 -12.69 16.75 6.88
CA LEU A 118 -12.88 17.92 7.74
C LEU A 118 -11.98 17.93 9.00
N SER A 119 -11.14 16.92 9.20
CA SER A 119 -10.22 16.83 10.34
C SER A 119 -8.76 16.73 9.87
N PRO A 120 -7.75 17.05 10.69
CA PRO A 120 -6.33 16.90 10.30
C PRO A 120 -5.90 15.47 9.93
N ILE A 121 -6.76 14.48 10.16
CA ILE A 121 -6.53 13.06 9.83
C ILE A 121 -6.24 12.87 8.33
N HIS A 122 -6.80 13.69 7.43
CA HIS A 122 -6.48 13.56 6.00
C HIS A 122 -5.00 13.79 5.69
N GLU A 123 -4.31 14.67 6.42
CA GLU A 123 -2.86 14.87 6.27
C GLU A 123 -2.07 13.68 6.80
N MET A 124 -2.51 13.10 7.93
CA MET A 124 -1.93 11.87 8.47
C MET A 124 -2.07 10.71 7.46
N LEU A 125 -3.25 10.56 6.85
CA LEU A 125 -3.48 9.56 5.82
C LEU A 125 -2.61 9.82 4.61
N PHE A 126 -2.49 11.07 4.14
CA PHE A 126 -1.59 11.42 3.05
C PHE A 126 -0.16 10.93 3.31
N VAL A 127 0.40 11.16 4.50
CA VAL A 127 1.74 10.70 4.87
C VAL A 127 1.81 9.17 5.02
N ALA A 128 0.82 8.55 5.67
CA ALA A 128 0.83 7.10 5.89
C ALA A 128 0.70 6.28 4.60
N MET A 129 0.04 6.84 3.58
CA MET A 129 -0.35 6.08 2.40
C MET A 129 0.79 5.84 1.40
N GLY A 130 1.98 6.44 1.58
CA GLY A 130 3.16 6.03 0.82
C GLY A 130 3.49 4.56 1.08
N HIS A 131 3.90 4.26 2.31
CA HIS A 131 4.08 2.88 2.78
C HIS A 131 2.79 2.05 2.74
N GLY A 132 1.63 2.67 2.97
CA GLY A 132 0.33 1.99 2.87
C GLY A 132 0.06 1.40 1.47
N PHE A 133 0.40 2.14 0.40
CA PHE A 133 0.24 1.66 -0.97
C PHE A 133 1.22 0.54 -1.33
N GLU A 134 2.44 0.58 -0.81
CA GLU A 134 3.38 -0.53 -0.99
C GLU A 134 2.76 -1.85 -0.49
N LEU A 135 2.20 -1.84 0.72
CA LEU A 135 1.53 -3.01 1.30
C LEU A 135 0.27 -3.39 0.51
N LEU A 136 -0.51 -2.41 0.04
CA LEU A 136 -1.70 -2.67 -0.78
C LEU A 136 -1.33 -3.37 -2.10
N PHE A 137 -0.30 -2.89 -2.80
CA PHE A 137 0.17 -3.51 -4.04
C PHE A 137 0.77 -4.89 -3.80
N ALA A 138 1.51 -5.08 -2.70
CA ALA A 138 1.96 -6.40 -2.29
C ALA A 138 0.79 -7.37 -2.10
N MET A 139 -0.26 -6.94 -1.38
CA MET A 139 -1.49 -7.73 -1.19
C MET A 139 -2.17 -8.06 -2.53
N ILE A 140 -2.30 -7.10 -3.45
CA ILE A 140 -2.90 -7.31 -4.77
C ILE A 140 -2.09 -8.34 -5.57
N PHE A 141 -0.77 -8.20 -5.62
CA PHE A 141 0.08 -9.13 -6.36
C PHE A 141 0.05 -10.54 -5.77
N LEU A 142 0.14 -10.68 -4.45
CA LEU A 142 0.02 -11.99 -3.79
C LEU A 142 -1.35 -12.62 -4.00
N TYR A 143 -2.44 -11.83 -3.94
CA TYR A 143 -3.78 -12.33 -4.23
C TYR A 143 -3.90 -12.81 -5.69
N ARG A 144 -3.35 -12.07 -6.66
CA ARG A 144 -3.34 -12.48 -8.07
C ARG A 144 -2.53 -13.75 -8.30
N ALA A 145 -1.39 -13.88 -7.63
CA ALA A 145 -0.56 -15.09 -7.69
C ALA A 145 -1.31 -16.32 -7.18
N LEU A 146 -1.96 -16.21 -6.01
CA LEU A 146 -2.73 -17.28 -5.39
C LEU A 146 -3.98 -17.64 -6.19
N SER A 147 -4.77 -16.64 -6.58
CA SER A 147 -6.08 -16.86 -7.22
C SER A 147 -6.00 -17.10 -8.74
N GLY A 148 -4.88 -16.73 -9.38
CA GLY A 148 -4.80 -16.63 -10.84
C GLY A 148 -5.69 -15.53 -11.43
N TRP A 149 -6.34 -14.70 -10.60
CA TRP A 149 -7.29 -13.70 -11.08
C TRP A 149 -6.62 -12.66 -11.98
N GLY A 150 -7.18 -12.48 -13.17
CA GLY A 150 -6.67 -11.56 -14.18
C GLY A 150 -5.32 -11.97 -14.80
N CYS A 151 -4.83 -13.19 -14.55
CA CYS A 151 -3.63 -13.71 -15.21
C CYS A 151 -3.99 -14.30 -16.58
N ARG A 152 -3.28 -13.90 -17.64
CA ARG A 152 -3.52 -14.44 -18.99
C ARG A 152 -2.62 -15.65 -19.29
N TYR A 153 -1.39 -15.63 -18.80
CA TYR A 153 -0.41 -16.70 -18.96
C TYR A 153 -0.03 -17.31 -17.61
N ALA A 154 0.29 -18.61 -17.59
CA ALA A 154 0.63 -19.33 -16.35
C ALA A 154 1.84 -18.72 -15.62
N ILE A 155 2.81 -18.18 -16.37
CA ILE A 155 4.03 -17.56 -15.84
C ILE A 155 3.76 -16.25 -15.08
N GLU A 156 2.62 -15.60 -15.30
CA GLU A 156 2.30 -14.37 -14.58
C GLU A 156 2.13 -14.60 -13.08
N ARG A 157 1.61 -15.77 -12.69
CA ARG A 157 1.37 -16.11 -11.28
C ARG A 157 2.66 -16.08 -10.44
N PRO A 158 3.75 -16.80 -10.80
CA PRO A 158 5.00 -16.72 -10.05
C PRO A 158 5.68 -15.35 -10.15
N LEU A 159 5.47 -14.58 -11.23
CA LEU A 159 5.97 -13.20 -11.32
C LEU A 159 5.23 -12.25 -10.38
N TYR A 160 3.90 -12.36 -10.26
CA TYR A 160 3.15 -11.61 -9.25
C TYR A 160 3.55 -12.03 -7.83
N ALA A 161 3.78 -13.32 -7.58
CA ALA A 161 4.29 -13.78 -6.29
C ALA A 161 5.66 -13.15 -6.00
N MET A 162 6.57 -13.16 -6.97
CA MET A 162 7.88 -12.51 -6.85
C MET A 162 7.75 -11.02 -6.50
N LEU A 163 6.94 -10.25 -7.24
CA LEU A 163 6.78 -8.82 -6.98
C LEU A 163 6.16 -8.55 -5.60
N GLY A 164 5.14 -9.32 -5.21
CA GLY A 164 4.50 -9.21 -3.91
C GLY A 164 5.47 -9.50 -2.76
N PHE A 165 6.22 -10.60 -2.84
CA PHE A 165 7.22 -10.94 -1.83
C PHE A 165 8.42 -10.01 -1.85
N PHE A 166 8.83 -9.51 -3.01
CA PHE A 166 9.89 -8.50 -3.10
C PHE A 166 9.52 -7.25 -2.29
N ILE A 167 8.31 -6.71 -2.47
CA ILE A 167 7.84 -5.54 -1.71
C ILE A 167 7.80 -5.86 -0.21
N VAL A 168 7.20 -6.99 0.19
CA VAL A 168 7.10 -7.39 1.61
C VAL A 168 8.48 -7.52 2.25
N LEU A 169 9.39 -8.27 1.63
CA LEU A 169 10.72 -8.53 2.18
C LEU A 169 11.61 -7.29 2.15
N PHE A 170 11.49 -6.44 1.13
CA PHE A 170 12.17 -5.15 1.09
C PHE A 170 11.73 -4.26 2.26
N ASN A 171 10.43 -4.14 2.48
CA ASN A 171 9.88 -3.35 3.58
C ASN A 171 10.14 -3.96 4.96
N MET A 172 10.23 -5.29 5.05
CA MET A 172 10.64 -5.98 6.27
C MET A 172 12.10 -5.68 6.59
N ARG A 173 12.99 -5.72 5.59
CA ARG A 173 14.41 -5.32 5.75
C ARG A 173 14.51 -3.85 6.15
N PHE A 174 13.74 -2.97 5.52
CA PHE A 174 13.71 -1.54 5.84
C PHE A 174 13.28 -1.30 7.30
N ALA A 175 12.16 -1.87 7.73
CA ALA A 175 11.67 -1.75 9.11
C ALA A 175 12.69 -2.31 10.11
N TRP A 176 13.31 -3.47 9.80
CA TRP A 176 14.36 -4.06 10.63
C TRP A 176 15.58 -3.15 10.75
N GLN A 177 16.08 -2.61 9.63
CA GLN A 177 17.22 -1.69 9.63
C GLN A 177 16.90 -0.42 10.43
N LEU A 178 15.72 0.16 10.23
CA LEU A 178 15.32 1.37 10.94
C LEU A 178 15.15 1.15 12.45
N GLN A 179 14.71 -0.05 12.86
CA GLN A 179 14.56 -0.41 14.26
C GLN A 179 15.90 -0.70 14.95
N PHE A 180 16.78 -1.46 14.29
CA PHE A 180 17.93 -2.10 14.95
C PHE A 180 19.31 -1.65 14.45
N ASN A 181 19.40 -0.81 13.42
CA ASN A 181 20.67 -0.27 12.94
C ASN A 181 20.74 1.23 13.20
N ASP A 182 21.55 1.61 14.18
CA ASP A 182 21.69 3.01 14.63
C ASP A 182 22.14 3.94 13.50
N VAL A 183 23.11 3.51 12.68
CA VAL A 183 23.62 4.29 11.55
C VAL A 183 22.52 4.54 10.51
N PHE A 184 21.77 3.49 10.15
CA PHE A 184 20.65 3.63 9.21
C PHE A 184 19.56 4.54 9.76
N ARG A 185 19.27 4.44 11.06
CA ARG A 185 18.27 5.27 11.73
C ARG A 185 18.69 6.74 11.79
N GLU A 186 19.96 7.03 12.09
CA GLU A 186 20.48 8.40 12.07
C GLU A 186 20.38 9.01 10.67
N LEU A 187 20.80 8.26 9.62
CA LEU A 187 20.65 8.70 8.24
C LEU A 187 19.18 8.96 7.87
N TYR A 188 18.26 8.12 8.33
CA TYR A 188 16.83 8.30 8.09
C TYR A 188 16.27 9.53 8.82
N LEU A 189 16.73 9.81 10.04
CA LEU A 189 16.31 10.98 10.83
C LEU A 189 16.84 12.30 10.27
N MET A 190 17.95 12.29 9.52
CA MET A 190 18.45 13.49 8.83
C MET A 190 17.48 13.98 7.73
N GLY A 191 16.53 13.14 7.31
CA GLY A 191 15.61 13.45 6.23
C GLY A 191 16.32 13.58 4.89
N LYS A 192 15.63 14.19 3.93
CA LYS A 192 16.12 14.33 2.55
C LYS A 192 15.74 15.68 1.97
N GLY A 193 16.74 16.45 1.53
CA GLY A 193 16.50 17.75 0.89
C GLY A 193 15.78 18.77 1.77
N GLY A 194 15.87 18.63 3.10
CA GLY A 194 15.14 19.46 4.08
C GLY A 194 13.71 18.98 4.39
N ILE A 195 13.32 17.80 3.90
CA ILE A 195 12.02 17.18 4.15
C ILE A 195 12.20 15.94 5.05
N ASP A 196 11.37 15.82 6.07
CA ASP A 196 11.34 14.67 6.96
C ASP A 196 10.66 13.47 6.28
N HIS A 197 11.18 12.26 6.51
CA HIS A 197 10.58 11.03 5.98
C HIS A 197 9.26 10.68 6.68
N ASP A 198 8.39 9.94 6.00
CA ASP A 198 7.03 9.61 6.43
C ASP A 198 6.90 9.09 7.85
N LEU A 199 7.69 8.07 8.21
CA LEU A 199 7.57 7.46 9.54
C LEU A 199 8.03 8.41 10.65
N VAL A 200 8.95 9.34 10.34
CA VAL A 200 9.34 10.42 11.26
C VAL A 200 8.18 11.39 11.44
N ARG A 201 7.55 11.81 10.35
CA ARG A 201 6.38 12.71 10.39
C ARG A 201 5.20 12.08 11.13
N LEU A 202 4.91 10.79 10.88
CA LEU A 202 3.87 10.06 11.61
C LEU A 202 4.16 10.01 13.11
N ALA A 203 5.41 9.70 13.51
CA ALA A 203 5.80 9.65 14.91
C ALA A 203 5.70 11.02 15.58
N ARG A 204 6.24 12.05 14.96
CA ARG A 204 6.39 13.39 15.54
C ARG A 204 5.13 14.23 15.46
N ASP A 205 4.55 14.34 14.26
CA ASP A 205 3.52 15.34 13.94
C ASP A 205 2.11 14.84 14.30
N PHE A 206 1.88 13.53 14.28
CA PHE A 206 0.54 12.94 14.43
C PHE A 206 0.38 12.07 15.67
N PHE A 207 1.26 11.09 15.87
CA PHE A 207 1.14 10.17 17.01
C PHE A 207 1.82 10.68 18.29
N HIS A 208 2.70 11.67 18.16
CA HIS A 208 3.50 12.24 19.25
C HIS A 208 4.20 11.15 20.09
N THR A 209 4.81 10.20 19.40
CA THR A 209 5.46 9.02 19.98
C THR A 209 6.87 8.84 19.41
N ASP A 210 7.58 7.82 19.88
CA ASP A 210 8.90 7.50 19.36
C ASP A 210 8.83 6.83 17.98
N LEU A 211 9.86 7.04 17.15
CA LEU A 211 9.95 6.43 15.84
C LEU A 211 9.89 4.90 15.91
N ALA A 212 10.47 4.30 16.94
CA ALA A 212 10.50 2.84 17.11
C ALA A 212 9.08 2.25 17.28
N THR A 213 8.18 2.92 17.99
CA THR A 213 6.77 2.50 18.10
C THR A 213 6.08 2.49 16.73
N VAL A 214 6.25 3.54 15.93
CA VAL A 214 5.65 3.63 14.58
C VAL A 214 6.25 2.60 13.64
N VAL A 215 7.58 2.40 13.67
CA VAL A 215 8.28 1.40 12.87
C VAL A 215 7.88 -0.02 13.28
N GLY A 216 7.69 -0.28 14.57
CA GLY A 216 7.18 -1.56 15.09
C GLY A 216 5.77 -1.87 14.58
N LEU A 217 4.87 -0.89 14.62
CA LEU A 217 3.52 -1.03 14.04
C LEU A 217 3.59 -1.28 12.53
N TYR A 218 4.41 -0.52 11.81
CA TYR A 218 4.60 -0.73 10.38
C TYR A 218 5.16 -2.13 10.07
N GLY A 219 6.19 -2.58 10.79
CA GLY A 219 6.75 -3.92 10.65
C GLY A 219 5.71 -5.03 10.91
N PHE A 220 4.82 -4.84 11.89
CA PHE A 220 3.69 -5.74 12.09
C PHE A 220 2.74 -5.77 10.88
N LEU A 221 2.41 -4.62 10.30
CA LEU A 221 1.58 -4.54 9.09
C LEU A 221 2.25 -5.19 7.87
N VAL A 222 3.57 -5.06 7.73
CA VAL A 222 4.35 -5.74 6.68
C VAL A 222 4.22 -7.27 6.80
N ILE A 223 4.29 -7.82 8.02
CA ILE A 223 4.12 -9.26 8.28
C ILE A 223 2.67 -9.70 8.02
N LEU A 224 1.70 -8.85 8.31
CA LEU A 224 0.29 -9.13 8.07
C LEU A 224 -0.07 -9.09 6.58
N ALA A 225 0.64 -8.29 5.77
CA ALA A 225 0.38 -8.12 4.35
C ALA A 225 0.26 -9.42 3.54
N PRO A 226 1.12 -10.46 3.68
CA PRO A 226 0.93 -11.74 3.00
C PRO A 226 -0.22 -12.60 3.57
N VAL A 227 -0.62 -12.40 4.83
CA VAL A 227 -1.68 -13.18 5.48
C VAL A 227 -3.06 -12.81 4.94
N VAL A 228 -3.33 -11.51 4.75
CA VAL A 228 -4.60 -11.01 4.22
C VAL A 228 -5.00 -11.64 2.88
N PRO A 229 -4.19 -11.61 1.81
CA PRO A 229 -4.54 -12.21 0.52
C PRO A 229 -4.67 -13.73 0.61
N PHE A 230 -3.93 -14.39 1.50
CA PHE A 230 -4.09 -15.82 1.76
C PHE A 230 -5.47 -16.13 2.37
N VAL A 231 -5.90 -15.37 3.38
CA VAL A 231 -7.23 -15.51 3.99
C VAL A 231 -8.33 -15.19 2.98
N LEU A 232 -8.17 -14.12 2.18
CA LEU A 232 -9.12 -13.77 1.12
C LEU A 232 -9.24 -14.87 0.06
N TYR A 233 -8.11 -15.47 -0.33
CA TYR A 233 -8.09 -16.61 -1.24
C TYR A 233 -8.78 -17.85 -0.63
N ARG A 234 -8.41 -18.20 0.61
CA ARG A 234 -8.97 -19.34 1.37
C ARG A 234 -10.49 -19.29 1.48
N TYR A 235 -11.04 -18.11 1.75
CA TYR A 235 -12.48 -17.93 1.99
C TYR A 235 -13.23 -17.28 0.82
N ARG A 236 -12.61 -17.22 -0.37
CA ARG A 236 -13.30 -16.78 -1.59
C ARG A 236 -14.49 -17.72 -1.84
N SER A 237 -15.70 -17.19 -1.75
CA SER A 237 -16.88 -17.92 -2.21
C SER A 237 -16.77 -18.15 -3.73
N GLN A 238 -17.00 -19.37 -4.21
CA GLN A 238 -16.95 -19.76 -5.63
C GLN A 238 -18.03 -19.09 -6.51
N ARG A 239 -18.52 -17.90 -6.17
CA ARG A 239 -19.68 -17.26 -6.81
C ARG A 239 -19.41 -16.55 -8.12
N PHE A 240 -18.23 -16.63 -8.71
CA PHE A 240 -17.98 -16.08 -10.04
C PHE A 240 -17.04 -16.99 -10.84
N PRO A 241 -17.52 -17.60 -11.95
CA PRO A 241 -16.67 -18.21 -12.95
C PRO A 241 -15.79 -17.17 -13.66
#